data_AF-A0A930REI3-F1
#
_entry.id   AF-A0A930REI3-F1
#
_cell.length_a   1.000
_cell.length_b   1.000
_cell.length_c   1.000
_cell.angle_alpha   90.00
_cell.angle_beta   90.00
_cell.angle_gamma   90.00
#
_symmetry.space_group_name_H-M   'P 1'
#
loop_
_entity.id
_entity.type
_entity.pdbx_description
1 polymer ?
#
loop_
_entity_poly.entity_id
_entity_poly.type
_entity_poly.pdbx_seq_one_letter_code
_entity_poly.pdbx_strand_id
1 'polypeptide(L)' 'KLSEELSEDVLKIVKMDVDENPNTARAFGIMSIPTLLFKKDGQVVKQVAGVHTAEQIKAIVAELS' A
#
# COMPACT_ATOMS: atom_id res chain seq x y z
N LYS A 1 8.08 -10.34 7.76
CA LYS A 1 8.53 -11.21 6.65
C LYS A 1 8.52 -10.55 5.27
N LEU A 2 7.50 -9.76 4.85
CA LEU A 2 7.64 -8.99 3.59
C LEU A 2 8.47 -7.70 3.76
N SER A 3 8.33 -7.02 4.90
CA SER A 3 9.10 -5.83 5.26
C SER A 3 10.58 -6.11 5.58
N GLU A 4 10.96 -7.39 5.72
CA GLU A 4 12.33 -7.80 6.07
C GLU A 4 13.15 -8.20 4.84
N GLU A 5 12.49 -8.47 3.70
CA GLU A 5 13.14 -8.91 2.45
C GLU A 5 13.38 -7.78 1.45
N LEU A 6 12.79 -6.60 1.68
CA LEU A 6 12.98 -5.40 0.87
C LEU A 6 13.59 -4.35 1.78
N SER A 7 14.79 -3.86 1.44
CA SER A 7 15.47 -2.80 2.17
C SER A 7 14.53 -1.59 2.30
N GLU A 8 14.51 -0.96 3.48
CA GLU A 8 13.66 0.23 3.75
C GLU A 8 13.94 1.39 2.79
N ASP A 9 15.11 1.41 2.16
CA ASP A 9 15.50 2.35 1.11
C ASP A 9 14.72 2.17 -0.21
N VAL A 10 14.14 1.00 -0.46
CA VAL A 10 13.44 0.64 -1.70
C VAL A 10 11.92 0.66 -1.52
N LEU A 11 11.42 0.24 -0.35
CA LEU A 11 9.97 0.18 -0.10
C LEU A 11 9.64 0.33 1.38
N LYS A 12 8.91 1.41 1.72
CA LYS A 12 8.37 1.61 3.07
C LYS A 12 6.93 1.07 3.15
N ILE A 13 6.76 -0.05 3.85
CA ILE A 13 5.43 -0.61 4.14
C ILE A 13 4.93 -0.05 5.46
N VAL A 14 3.78 0.63 5.42
CA VAL A 14 3.10 1.13 6.63
C VAL A 14 1.69 0.54 6.71
N LYS A 15 1.29 0.17 7.92
CA LYS A 15 -0.11 -0.16 8.23
C LYS A 15 -0.76 1.09 8.80
N MET A 16 -1.93 1.44 8.29
CA MET A 16 -2.78 2.51 8.82
C MET A 16 -4.13 1.91 9.15
N ASP A 17 -4.64 2.22 10.34
CA ASP A 17 -6.00 1.87 10.72
C ASP A 17 -6.98 2.93 10.17
N VAL A 18 -7.96 2.48 9.38
CA VAL A 18 -8.95 3.35 8.76
C VAL A 18 -10.06 3.75 9.73
N ASP A 19 -10.29 2.98 10.80
CA ASP A 19 -11.28 3.29 11.83
C ASP A 19 -10.78 4.43 12.73
N GLU A 20 -9.46 4.45 13.01
CA GLU A 20 -8.82 5.58 13.71
C GLU A 20 -8.59 6.79 12.80
N ASN A 21 -8.43 6.57 11.48
CA ASN A 21 -8.12 7.63 10.50
C ASN A 21 -9.14 7.73 9.35
N PRO A 22 -10.44 7.91 9.65
CA PRO A 22 -11.50 7.81 8.65
C PRO A 22 -11.47 8.96 7.62
N ASN A 23 -10.95 10.14 8.01
CA ASN A 23 -10.78 11.27 7.09
C ASN A 23 -9.71 10.99 6.05
N THR A 24 -8.58 10.40 6.47
CA THR A 24 -7.49 10.01 5.57
C THR A 24 -7.95 8.90 4.62
N ALA A 25 -8.66 7.90 5.13
CA ALA A 25 -9.24 6.83 4.31
C ALA A 25 -10.19 7.40 3.24
N ARG A 26 -11.09 8.31 3.61
CA ARG A 26 -11.99 8.99 2.68
C ARG A 26 -11.25 9.86 1.66
N ALA A 27 -10.22 10.59 2.08
CA ALA A 27 -9.41 11.42 1.18
C ALA A 27 -8.71 10.59 0.09
N PHE A 28 -8.32 9.35 0.42
CA PHE A 28 -7.75 8.41 -0.55
C PHE A 28 -8.81 7.62 -1.34
N GLY A 29 -10.10 7.72 -1.00
CA GLY A 29 -11.18 6.97 -1.65
C GLY A 29 -11.29 5.51 -1.20
N ILE A 30 -10.76 5.16 -0.02
CA ILE A 30 -10.80 3.82 0.52
C ILE A 30 -12.23 3.52 1.01
N MET A 31 -12.98 2.74 0.23
CA MET A 31 -14.36 2.33 0.56
C MET A 31 -14.48 0.87 1.03
N SER A 32 -13.45 0.06 0.80
CA SER A 32 -13.41 -1.36 1.18
C SER A 32 -12.08 -1.70 1.84
N ILE A 33 -12.13 -2.53 2.87
CA ILE A 33 -10.95 -3.03 3.59
C ILE A 33 -10.89 -4.56 3.38
N PRO A 34 -9.71 -5.17 3.17
CA PRO A 34 -8.39 -4.55 3.04
C PRO A 34 -8.16 -3.85 1.69
N THR A 35 -7.46 -2.71 1.70
CA THR A 35 -6.98 -2.00 0.50
C THR A 35 -5.51 -1.65 0.66
N LEU A 36 -4.72 -1.92 -0.37
CA LEU A 36 -3.32 -1.55 -0.49
C LEU A 36 -3.20 -0.27 -1.32
N LEU A 37 -2.48 0.71 -0.79
CA LEU A 37 -2.20 1.98 -1.45
C LEU A 37 -0.70 2.12 -1.68
N PHE A 38 -0.32 2.29 -2.94
CA PHE A 38 1.07 2.46 -3.36
C PHE A 38 1.32 3.93 -3.64
N LYS A 39 2.33 4.48 -2.98
CA LYS A 39 2.70 5.89 -3.06
C LYS A 39 4.15 6.01 -3.51
N LYS A 40 4.39 6.79 -4.57
CA LYS A 40 5.73 7.12 -5.09
C LYS A 40 5.84 8.63 -5.18
N ASP A 41 6.94 9.20 -4.67
CA ASP A 41 7.19 10.65 -4.67
C ASP A 41 6.04 11.52 -4.13
N GLY A 42 5.37 11.02 -3.08
CA GLY A 42 4.25 11.74 -2.47
C GLY A 42 2.92 11.63 -3.22
N GLN A 43 2.87 10.93 -4.36
CA GLN A 43 1.67 10.73 -5.17
C GLN A 43 1.19 9.28 -5.11
N VAL A 44 -0.13 9.08 -5.14
CA VAL A 44 -0.73 7.75 -5.19
C VAL A 44 -0.61 7.23 -6.62
N VAL A 45 0.21 6.21 -6.82
CA VAL A 45 0.45 5.64 -8.16
C VAL A 45 -0.44 4.44 -8.44
N LYS A 46 -0.88 3.72 -7.39
CA LYS A 46 -1.76 2.55 -7.53
C LYS A 46 -2.56 2.33 -6.27
N GLN A 47 -3.80 1.90 -6.44
CA GLN A 47 -4.68 1.46 -5.36
C GLN A 47 -5.23 0.10 -5.73
N VAL A 48 -5.17 -0.85 -4.81
CA VAL A 48 -5.65 -2.20 -5.05
C VAL A 48 -6.47 -2.64 -3.85
N ALA A 49 -7.76 -2.85 -4.09
CA ALA A 49 -8.68 -3.35 -3.09
C ALA A 49 -8.66 -4.89 -3.09
N GLY A 50 -8.65 -5.49 -1.90
CA GLY A 50 -8.65 -6.92 -1.70
C GLY A 50 -7.36 -7.44 -1.06
N VAL A 51 -7.37 -8.76 -0.84
CA VAL A 51 -6.21 -9.47 -0.29
C VAL A 51 -5.30 -9.86 -1.44
N HIS A 52 -4.03 -9.49 -1.33
CA HIS A 52 -2.99 -9.85 -2.28
C HIS A 52 -1.92 -10.69 -1.61
N THR A 53 -1.30 -11.59 -2.38
CA THR A 53 -0.16 -12.37 -1.89
C THR A 53 1.10 -11.52 -1.87
N ALA A 54 2.08 -11.95 -1.08
CA ALA A 54 3.43 -11.41 -1.04
C ALA A 54 4.05 -11.21 -2.45
N GLU A 55 3.88 -12.21 -3.32
CA GLU A 55 4.41 -12.22 -4.68
C GLU A 55 3.72 -11.17 -5.57
N GLN A 56 2.39 -11.04 -5.47
CA GLN A 56 1.64 -10.03 -6.21
C GLN A 56 2.08 -8.61 -5.82
N ILE A 57 2.29 -8.37 -4.52
CA ILE A 57 2.76 -7.07 -4.02
C ILE A 57 4.16 -6.77 -4.58
N LYS A 58 5.08 -7.76 -4.57
CA LYS A 58 6.42 -7.61 -5.17
C LYS A 58 6.35 -7.30 -6.66
N ALA A 59 5.49 -7.98 -7.41
CA ALA A 59 5.30 -7.73 -8.83
C ALA A 59 4.76 -6.32 -9.11
N ILE A 60 3.78 -5.85 -8.32
CA ILE A 60 3.23 -4.50 -8.42
C ILE A 60 4.30 -3.45 -8.11
N VAL A 61 5.10 -3.66 -7.07
CA VAL A 61 6.20 -2.74 -6.73
C VAL A 61 7.23 -2.69 -7.85
N ALA A 62 7.60 -3.84 -8.44
CA ALA A 62 8.53 -3.90 -9.57
C ALA A 62 7.98 -3.18 -10.82
N GLU A 63 6.68 -3.24 -11.07
CA GLU A 63 6.01 -2.51 -12.17
C GLU A 63 5.99 -0.99 -11.95
N LEU A 64 5.97 -0.56 -10.68
CA LEU A 64 5.92 0.85 -10.29
C LEU A 64 7.31 1.46 -10.04
N SER A 65 8.36 0.64 -10.00
CA SER A 65 9.77 1.02 -9.75
C SER A 65 10.34 1.84 -10.90
#